data_AF-A0A5K0Z1U7-F1
#
_entry.id   AF-A0A5K0Z1U7-F1
#
_cell.length_a   1.000
_cell.length_b   1.000
_cell.length_c   1.000
_cell.angle_alpha   90.00
_cell.angle_beta   90.00
_cell.angle_gamma   90.00
#
_symmetry.space_group_name_H-M   'P 1'
#
loop_
_entity.id
_entity.type
_entity.pdbx_description
1 polymer ?
#
loop_
_entity_poly.entity_id
_entity_poly.type
_entity_poly.pdbx_seq_one_letter_code
_entity_poly.pdbx_strand_id
1 'polypeptide(L)' 'MNDDTFETIGEYIRQLVETQPAAILQKSGAILRDMHAKGEIDNHLFFRSVDLLSNFDKANAFLMMPRELQ' A
#
# COMPACT_ATOMS: atom_id res chain seq x y z
N MET A 1 10.19 20.89 -1.37
CA MET A 1 8.88 20.33 -1.76
C MET A 1 7.88 21.05 -0.86
N ASN A 2 6.88 21.76 -1.40
CA ASN A 2 5.90 22.47 -0.55
C ASN A 2 4.87 21.45 -0.02
N ASP A 3 4.25 21.76 1.11
CA ASP A 3 3.32 20.86 1.79
C ASP A 3 2.06 20.57 0.93
N ASP A 4 1.55 21.56 0.18
CA ASP A 4 0.41 21.39 -0.76
C ASP A 4 0.69 20.35 -1.86
N THR A 5 1.95 20.24 -2.30
CA THR A 5 2.37 19.28 -3.32
C THR A 5 2.34 17.86 -2.75
N PHE A 6 2.68 17.71 -1.47
CA PHE A 6 2.65 16.42 -0.79
C PHE A 6 1.20 15.97 -0.54
N GLU A 7 0.32 16.88 -0.11
CA GLU A 7 -1.12 16.60 0.05
C GLU A 7 -1.78 16.18 -1.27
N THR A 8 -1.51 16.90 -2.36
CA THR A 8 -2.07 16.60 -3.69
C THR A 8 -1.64 15.21 -4.19
N ILE A 9 -0.36 14.86 -4.00
CA ILE A 9 0.16 13.53 -4.35
C ILE A 9 -0.50 12.46 -3.46
N GLY A 10 -0.66 12.74 -2.17
CA GLY A 10 -1.34 11.85 -1.22
C GLY A 10 -2.79 11.56 -1.63
N GLU A 11 -3.56 12.59 -1.98
CA GLU A 11 -4.94 12.44 -2.44
C GLU A 11 -5.04 11.64 -3.74
N TYR A 12 -4.14 11.88 -4.69
CA TYR A 12 -4.09 11.13 -5.95
C TYR A 12 -3.78 9.65 -5.71
N ILE A 13 -2.81 9.33 -4.83
CA ILE A 13 -2.50 7.95 -4.44
C ILE A 13 -3.71 7.29 -3.77
N ARG A 14 -4.42 8.01 -2.89
CA ARG A 14 -5.65 7.52 -2.25
C ARG A 14 -6.73 7.18 -3.30
N GLN A 15 -6.98 8.07 -4.25
CA GLN A 15 -7.94 7.84 -5.33
C GLN A 15 -7.57 6.63 -6.20
N LEU A 16 -6.28 6.44 -6.51
CA LEU A 16 -5.80 5.27 -7.25
C LEU A 16 -6.02 3.97 -6.47
N VAL A 17 -5.78 3.98 -5.16
CA VAL A 17 -6.06 2.85 -4.26
C VAL A 17 -7.55 2.52 -4.23
N GLU A 18 -8.41 3.53 -4.17
CA GLU A 18 -9.87 3.36 -4.10
C GLU A 18 -10.48 2.86 -5.41
N THR A 19 -9.97 3.33 -6.55
CA THR A 19 -10.54 3.03 -7.87
C THR A 19 -9.93 1.80 -8.53
N GLN A 20 -8.68 1.46 -8.19
CA GLN A 20 -7.92 0.40 -8.84
C GLN A 20 -7.12 -0.45 -7.84
N PRO A 21 -7.75 -0.99 -6.77
CA PRO A 21 -7.05 -1.71 -5.70
C PRO A 21 -6.28 -2.93 -6.23
N ALA A 22 -6.87 -3.68 -7.19
CA ALA A 22 -6.22 -4.83 -7.80
C ALA A 22 -4.92 -4.49 -8.55
N ALA A 23 -4.88 -3.35 -9.25
CA ALA A 23 -3.71 -2.92 -9.99
C ALA A 23 -2.57 -2.48 -9.04
N ILE A 24 -2.92 -1.82 -7.94
CA ILE A 24 -1.97 -1.45 -6.87
C ILE A 24 -1.40 -2.70 -6.22
N LEU A 25 -2.25 -3.68 -5.86
CA LEU A 25 -1.82 -4.94 -5.28
C LEU A 25 -0.87 -5.71 -6.19
N GLN A 26 -1.19 -5.81 -7.48
CA GLN A 26 -0.36 -6.49 -8.47
C GLN A 26 1.03 -5.83 -8.59
N LYS A 27 1.08 -4.49 -8.68
CA LYS A 27 2.34 -3.74 -8.80
C LYS A 27 3.17 -3.85 -7.53
N SER A 28 2.56 -3.64 -6.36
CA SER A 28 3.24 -3.75 -5.06
C SER A 28 3.81 -5.15 -4.85
N GLY A 29 3.07 -6.20 -5.19
CA GLY A 29 3.58 -7.58 -5.12
C GLY A 29 4.75 -7.85 -6.07
N ALA A 30 4.75 -7.24 -7.27
CA ALA A 30 5.86 -7.37 -8.22
C ALA A 30 7.13 -6.69 -7.70
N ILE A 31 7.01 -5.48 -7.13
CA ILE A 31 8.13 -4.75 -6.53
C ILE A 31 8.73 -5.55 -5.36
N LEU A 32 7.89 -6.06 -4.45
CA LEU A 32 8.37 -6.83 -3.30
C LEU A 32 9.13 -8.09 -3.71
N ARG A 33 8.65 -8.80 -4.73
CA ARG A 33 9.36 -9.98 -5.28
C ARG A 33 10.71 -9.61 -5.88
N ASP A 34 10.78 -8.48 -6.59
CA ASP A 34 12.01 -7.99 -7.20
C ASP A 34 13.04 -7.55 -6.12
N MET A 35 12.60 -6.77 -5.12
CA MET A 35 13.44 -6.38 -3.99
C MET A 35 13.96 -7.58 -3.19
N HIS A 36 13.10 -8.59 -2.98
CA HIS A 36 13.49 -9.83 -2.30
C HIS A 36 14.50 -10.64 -3.11
N ALA A 37 14.29 -10.78 -4.43
CA ALA A 37 15.21 -11.47 -5.32
C ALA A 37 16.58 -10.78 -5.41
N LYS A 38 16.63 -9.45 -5.27
CA LYS A 38 17.86 -8.66 -5.21
C LYS A 38 18.53 -8.64 -3.84
N GLY A 39 17.87 -9.20 -2.80
CA GLY A 39 18.36 -9.16 -1.42
C GLY A 39 18.27 -7.77 -0.77
N GLU A 40 17.48 -6.85 -1.33
CA GLU A 40 17.24 -5.51 -0.79
C GLU A 40 16.33 -5.54 0.45
N ILE A 41 15.50 -6.58 0.57
CA ILE A 41 14.68 -6.87 1.75
C ILE A 41 14.86 -8.33 2.17
N ASP A 42 14.84 -8.58 3.48
CA ASP A 42 14.91 -9.94 4.02
C ASP A 42 13.55 -10.67 3.91
N ASN A 43 13.57 -11.99 4.16
CA ASN A 43 12.38 -12.85 4.14
C ASN A 43 11.28 -12.34 5.08
N HIS A 44 11.65 -11.84 6.25
CA HIS A 44 10.70 -11.42 7.26
C HIS A 44 9.94 -10.16 6.83
N LEU A 45 10.66 -9.17 6.28
CA LEU A 45 10.07 -7.96 5.71
C LEU A 45 9.21 -8.28 4.49
N PHE A 46 9.68 -9.18 3.61
CA PHE A 46 8.90 -9.66 2.47
C PHE A 46 7.57 -10.29 2.88
N PHE A 47 7.56 -11.25 3.83
CA PHE A 47 6.33 -11.91 4.27
C PHE A 47 5.36 -10.93 4.96
N ARG A 48 5.87 -10.02 5.81
CA ARG A 48 5.03 -8.98 6.43
C ARG A 48 4.37 -8.07 5.40
N SER A 49 5.10 -7.71 4.34
CA SER A 49 4.55 -6.89 3.25
C SER A 49 3.51 -7.66 2.42
N VAL A 50 3.72 -8.96 2.18
CA VAL A 50 2.73 -9.83 1.53
C VAL A 50 1.46 -9.98 2.38
N ASP A 51 1.58 -10.12 3.70
CA ASP A 51 0.43 -10.17 4.62
C ASP A 51 -0.37 -8.87 4.63
N LEU A 52 0.32 -7.73 4.58
CA LEU A 52 -0.28 -6.39 4.47
C LEU A 52 -1.07 -6.23 3.16
N LEU A 53 -0.50 -6.70 2.05
CA LEU A 53 -1.18 -6.68 0.75
C LEU A 53 -2.33 -7.69 0.67
N SER A 54 -2.20 -8.85 1.32
CA SER A 54 -3.23 -9.90 1.30
C SER A 54 -4.44 -9.54 2.18
N ASN A 55 -4.24 -8.65 3.17
CA ASN A 55 -5.31 -8.08 3.98
C ASN A 55 -5.70 -6.66 3.54
N PHE A 56 -5.36 -6.27 2.31
CA PHE A 56 -5.59 -4.91 1.83
C PHE A 56 -7.05 -4.49 1.93
N ASP A 57 -8.02 -5.35 1.62
CA ASP A 57 -9.43 -5.00 1.78
C ASP A 57 -9.82 -4.70 3.24
N LYS A 58 -9.21 -5.41 4.21
CA LYS A 58 -9.42 -5.15 5.64
C LYS A 58 -8.68 -3.92 6.12
N ALA A 59 -7.44 -3.73 5.65
CA ALA A 59 -6.63 -2.56 5.97
C ALA A 59 -7.25 -1.29 5.38
N ASN A 60 -7.74 -1.37 4.14
CA ASN A 60 -8.45 -0.30 3.44
C ASN A 60 -9.77 0.01 4.13
N ALA A 61 -10.56 -1.00 4.51
CA ALA A 61 -11.78 -0.80 5.29
C ALA A 61 -11.51 -0.17 6.68
N PHE A 62 -10.45 -0.58 7.37
CA PHE A 62 -10.03 0.03 8.64
C PHE A 62 -9.57 1.48 8.45
N LEU A 63 -8.76 1.76 7.42
CA LEU A 63 -8.28 3.11 7.11
C LEU A 63 -9.39 4.06 6.64
N MET A 64 -10.45 3.53 6.01
CA MET A 64 -11.64 4.27 5.62
C MET A 64 -12.69 4.40 6.73
N MET A 65 -12.56 3.70 7.86
CA MET A 65 -13.46 3.92 8.99
C MET A 65 -13.24 5.31 9.58
N PRO A 66 -14.32 6.05 9.89
CA PRO A 66 -14.23 7.28 10.68
C PRO A 66 -13.42 7.02 11.95
N ARG A 67 -12.60 7.99 12.36
CA ARG A 67 -11.71 7.89 13.52
C ARG A 67 -12.42 7.54 14.85
N GLU A 68 -13.73 7.75 14.89
CA GLU A 68 -14.65 7.45 16.00
C GLU A 68 -15.04 5.96 16.05
N LEU A 69 -14.80 5.22 14.97
CA LEU A 69 -15.18 3.82 14.77
C LEU A 69 -13.95 2.89 14.60
N GLN A 70 -12.73 3.45 14.68
CA GLN A 70 -11.45 2.74 14.71
C GLN A 70 -11.07 2.35 16.13
#